data_AF-A0AAE1SZJ2-F1
#
_entry.id   AF-A0AAE1SZJ2-F1
#
_cell.length_a   1.000
_cell.length_b   1.000
_cell.length_c   1.000
_cell.angle_alpha   90.00
_cell.angle_beta   90.00
_cell.angle_gamma   90.00
#
_symmetry.space_group_name_H-M   'P 1'
#
loop_
_entity.id
_entity.type
_entity.pdbx_description
1 polymer ?
#
loop_
_entity_poly.entity_id
_entity_poly.type
_entity_poly.pdbx_seq_one_letter_code
_entity_poly.pdbx_strand_id
1 'polypeptide(L)'
;MAPSLAELQTYTPDHITFDCGFSETEVLLNGQKLDAGVSRVSSESNGDADQSPKIHACLFSITAGPYILLRTSESTYSGRTTFVGYTVREFIMNVNGPALNVTFRPSVNISDSYAFVNKIEIISVAPNLYIRPDVLLPLVGQPTKLYYGNYTALETMHRVNIGGPSISADEDDTDMFRPWADETGYLISGDLSTTVHARTDIKYSSSVPAYIAPREVYATARVMQCKSPVNLTSSFPLDPGFCYLVRLHFFKITSSDLPPYVIQVYINSRMAEERAYNFSDVNLLGKGGFGKVYKGSIDGGATAVAIKRGSPTSNQGLREFQTEITMLSKLRHRHLVSLIGYCMDDNEMILVYDYLHHGTLRDHL
;
A
#
# COMPACT_ATOMS: atom_id res chain seq x y z
N MET A 1 -26.87 4.30 -10.14
CA MET A 1 -26.08 5.16 -11.06
C MET A 1 -24.63 4.90 -10.73
N ALA A 2 -23.80 4.58 -11.73
CA ALA A 2 -22.35 4.57 -11.53
C ALA A 2 -21.91 6.02 -11.27
N PRO A 3 -21.03 6.28 -10.29
CA PRO A 3 -20.52 7.63 -10.04
C PRO A 3 -19.85 8.16 -11.32
N SER A 4 -19.97 9.46 -11.55
CA SER A 4 -19.30 10.11 -12.68
C SER A 4 -17.78 10.07 -12.48
N LEU A 5 -16.99 10.10 -13.56
CA LEU A 5 -15.52 10.10 -13.48
C LEU A 5 -14.99 11.27 -12.62
N ALA A 6 -15.73 12.39 -12.58
CA ALA A 6 -15.43 13.55 -11.75
C ALA A 6 -15.64 13.30 -10.24
N GLU A 7 -16.56 12.41 -9.85
CA GLU A 7 -16.79 12.02 -8.45
C GLU A 7 -15.73 11.03 -7.92
N LEU A 8 -14.91 10.45 -8.80
CA LEU A 8 -13.83 9.52 -8.45
C LEU A 8 -12.45 10.21 -8.34
N GLN A 9 -12.39 11.52 -8.64
CA GLN A 9 -11.21 12.39 -8.60
C GLN A 9 -11.21 13.37 -7.40
N THR A 10 -12.13 13.24 -6.45
CA THR A 10 -12.57 14.33 -5.55
C THR A 10 -11.63 14.69 -4.40
N TYR A 11 -10.34 14.34 -4.46
CA TYR A 11 -9.40 14.76 -3.42
C TYR A 11 -8.37 15.72 -4.01
N THR A 12 -8.56 17.00 -3.73
CA THR A 12 -7.57 18.04 -4.00
C THR A 12 -6.85 18.35 -2.69
N PRO A 13 -5.57 18.02 -2.56
CA PRO A 13 -4.82 18.29 -1.35
C PRO A 13 -4.48 19.78 -1.23
N ASP A 14 -4.62 20.32 -0.02
CA ASP A 14 -3.87 21.49 0.39
C ASP A 14 -2.37 21.18 0.34
N HIS A 15 -1.60 22.05 -0.32
CA HIS A 15 -0.15 21.94 -0.45
C HIS A 15 0.50 23.25 -0.02
N ILE A 16 1.44 23.15 0.93
CA ILE A 16 2.25 24.26 1.41
C ILE A 16 3.71 23.92 1.20
N THR A 17 4.45 24.86 0.62
CA THR A 17 5.89 24.72 0.39
C THR A 17 6.66 25.83 1.10
N PHE A 18 7.78 25.46 1.73
CA PHE A 18 8.73 26.39 2.34
C PHE A 18 10.12 26.15 1.76
N ASP A 19 10.63 27.11 0.99
CA ASP A 19 12.01 27.11 0.50
C ASP A 19 12.92 27.83 1.52
N CYS A 20 13.56 27.04 2.36
CA CYS A 20 14.37 27.50 3.48
C CYS A 20 15.77 27.91 2.98
N GLY A 21 16.01 29.21 2.80
CA GLY A 21 17.35 29.71 2.45
C GLY A 21 17.40 30.97 1.58
N PHE A 22 16.28 31.42 1.02
CA PHE A 22 16.22 32.67 0.25
C PHE A 22 15.88 33.87 1.15
N SER A 23 16.50 35.02 0.86
CA SER A 23 16.36 36.26 1.64
C SER A 23 14.94 36.83 1.67
N GLU A 24 14.09 36.41 0.73
CA GLU A 24 12.68 36.74 0.59
C GLU A 24 11.88 35.42 0.52
N THR A 25 11.38 34.93 1.67
CA THR A 25 10.48 33.78 1.68
C THR A 25 9.06 34.31 1.54
N GLU A 26 8.56 34.38 0.31
CA GLU A 26 7.13 34.57 0.05
C GLU A 26 6.42 33.22 0.21
N VAL A 27 5.59 33.08 1.24
CA VAL A 27 4.72 31.90 1.39
C VAL A 27 3.48 32.12 0.54
N LEU A 28 3.35 31.35 -0.52
CA LEU A 28 2.19 31.35 -1.40
C LEU A 28 1.36 30.10 -1.14
N LEU A 29 0.09 30.29 -0.76
CA LEU A 29 -0.91 29.22 -0.70
C LEU A 29 -2.05 29.62 -1.64
N ASN A 30 -2.22 28.90 -2.75
CA ASN A 30 -3.18 29.24 -3.81
C ASN A 30 -3.10 30.71 -4.30
N GLY A 31 -1.89 31.27 -4.37
CA GLY A 31 -1.67 32.67 -4.76
C GLY A 31 -1.99 33.72 -3.68
N GLN A 32 -2.31 33.30 -2.45
CA GLN A 32 -2.45 34.18 -1.29
C GLN A 32 -1.24 34.10 -0.36
N LYS A 33 -0.80 35.27 0.11
CA LYS A 33 0.33 35.45 1.03
C LYS A 33 -0.05 34.96 2.43
N LEU A 34 0.69 34.00 2.98
CA LEU A 34 0.52 33.55 4.37
C LEU A 34 1.66 34.03 5.26
N ASP A 35 1.30 34.43 6.47
CA ASP A 35 2.24 34.83 7.51
C ASP A 35 2.74 33.58 8.24
N ALA A 36 3.73 32.90 7.66
CA ALA A 36 4.42 31.83 8.37
C ALA A 36 5.39 32.46 9.35
N GLY A 37 5.13 32.31 10.65
CA GLY A 37 6.09 32.63 11.71
C GLY A 37 7.31 31.72 11.70
N VAL A 38 8.05 31.66 10.60
CA VAL A 38 9.39 31.06 10.54
C VAL A 38 10.29 31.99 11.32
N SER A 39 10.47 31.72 12.60
CA SER A 39 11.48 32.40 13.40
C SER A 39 12.84 32.03 12.82
N ARG A 40 13.45 32.95 12.05
CA ARG A 40 14.83 32.85 11.60
C ARG A 40 15.71 32.57 12.83
N VAL A 41 16.32 31.40 12.90
CA VAL A 41 17.54 31.23 13.69
C VAL A 41 18.68 31.58 12.75
N SER A 42 18.91 32.89 12.58
CA SER A 42 20.18 33.37 12.04
C SER A 42 21.23 33.10 13.12
N SER A 43 22.08 32.08 12.92
CA SER A 43 23.40 32.13 13.55
C SER A 43 24.11 33.34 12.94
N GLU A 44 24.26 34.41 13.71
CA GLU A 44 25.15 35.52 13.36
C GLU A 44 26.58 34.95 13.28
N SER A 45 27.02 34.53 12.08
CA SER A 45 28.45 34.36 11.83
C SER A 45 28.99 35.73 11.44
N ASN A 46 29.63 36.40 12.41
CA ASN A 46 30.53 37.51 12.13
C ASN A 46 31.49 37.09 11.02
N GLY A 47 31.66 37.97 10.03
CA GLY A 47 32.28 37.65 8.75
C GLY A 47 33.62 36.94 8.88
N ASP A 48 33.70 35.77 8.26
CA ASP A 48 34.93 35.25 7.68
C ASP A 48 34.56 34.40 6.46
N ALA A 49 35.07 34.80 5.30
CA ALA A 49 34.73 34.24 4.00
C ALA A 49 35.60 33.03 3.66
N ASP A 50 35.52 31.92 4.42
CA ASP A 50 36.02 30.59 3.98
C ASP A 50 35.63 29.43 4.94
N GLN A 51 34.36 29.28 5.32
CA GLN A 51 33.94 28.08 6.05
C GLN A 51 32.64 27.52 5.48
N SER A 52 32.79 26.63 4.50
CA SER A 52 31.71 25.70 4.16
C SER A 52 31.30 24.94 5.44
N PRO A 53 30.00 24.84 5.78
CA PRO A 53 29.58 24.12 6.98
C PRO A 53 30.08 22.67 6.96
N LYS A 54 30.74 22.24 8.04
CA LYS A 54 31.22 20.85 8.15
C LYS A 54 30.02 19.92 8.28
N ILE A 55 29.77 19.06 7.30
CA ILE A 55 28.62 18.14 7.29
C ILE A 55 28.61 17.22 8.53
N HIS A 56 29.78 16.79 9.00
CA HIS A 56 29.90 15.96 10.21
C HIS A 56 29.45 16.67 11.51
N ALA A 57 29.42 18.00 11.54
CA ALA A 57 28.89 18.78 12.66
C ALA A 57 27.37 19.00 12.55
N CYS A 58 26.74 18.63 11.44
CA CYS A 58 25.30 18.70 11.26
C CYS A 58 24.62 17.55 12.01
N LEU A 59 24.48 17.68 13.33
CA LEU A 59 23.87 16.66 14.17
C LEU A 59 22.69 17.28 14.90
N PHE A 60 21.49 16.82 14.56
CA PHE A 60 20.25 17.38 15.06
C PHE A 60 19.12 16.35 15.12
N SER A 61 18.02 16.77 15.72
CA SER A 61 16.77 16.03 15.72
C SER A 61 15.62 16.88 15.22
N ILE A 62 14.66 16.24 14.56
CA ILE A 62 13.42 16.85 14.12
C ILE A 62 12.28 16.28 14.95
N THR A 63 11.46 17.16 15.50
CA THR A 63 10.26 16.77 16.25
C THR A 63 9.03 17.45 15.66
N ALA A 64 7.90 16.74 15.62
CA ALA A 64 6.61 17.28 15.22
C ALA A 64 5.54 16.78 16.19
N GLY A 65 4.94 17.69 16.96
CA GLY A 65 4.04 17.32 18.05
C GLY A 65 4.72 16.35 19.04
N PRO A 66 4.13 15.17 19.34
CA PRO A 66 4.72 14.18 20.25
C PRO A 66 5.78 13.28 19.58
N TYR A 67 6.01 13.42 18.27
CA TYR A 67 6.86 12.51 17.51
C TYR A 67 8.26 13.06 17.33
N ILE A 68 9.26 12.19 17.48
CA ILE A 68 10.62 12.44 16.98
C ILE A 68 10.68 11.82 15.58
N LEU A 69 10.77 12.66 14.56
CA LEU A 69 10.77 12.24 13.17
C LEU A 69 12.14 11.76 12.70
N LEU A 70 13.19 12.47 13.13
CA LEU A 70 14.55 12.19 12.71
C LEU A 70 15.52 12.43 13.86
N ARG A 71 16.53 11.57 13.97
CA ARG A 71 17.77 11.83 14.71
C ARG A 71 18.93 11.52 13.79
N THR A 72 19.73 12.51 13.46
CA THR A 72 20.92 12.31 12.64
C THR A 72 22.09 11.82 13.50
N SER A 73 22.93 10.98 12.94
CA SER A 73 24.22 10.54 13.47
C SER A 73 25.30 10.68 12.39
N GLU A 74 26.57 10.48 12.74
CA GLU A 74 27.65 10.45 11.74
C GLU A 74 27.39 9.41 10.63
N SER A 75 26.74 8.29 10.99
CA SER A 75 26.36 7.25 10.04
C SER A 75 25.23 7.65 9.09
N THR A 76 24.42 8.65 9.44
CA THR A 76 23.41 9.24 8.54
C THR A 76 24.06 9.80 7.27
N TYR A 77 25.32 10.24 7.36
CA TYR A 77 26.08 10.80 6.25
C TYR A 77 27.08 9.82 5.64
N SER A 78 27.43 8.74 6.35
CA SER A 78 28.39 7.74 5.89
C SER A 78 27.79 6.66 4.98
N GLY A 79 26.48 6.66 4.80
CA GLY A 79 25.75 5.63 4.06
C GLY A 79 24.95 6.22 2.91
N ARG A 80 25.33 5.83 1.68
CA ARG A 80 24.73 6.20 0.39
C ARG A 80 25.22 7.55 -0.15
N THR A 81 26.34 7.50 -0.86
CA THR A 81 26.48 8.29 -2.09
C THR A 81 25.38 7.86 -3.06
N THR A 82 24.15 8.33 -2.86
CA THR A 82 23.22 8.39 -3.99
C THR A 82 23.87 9.28 -5.03
N PHE A 83 23.77 8.92 -6.31
CA PHE A 83 24.23 9.76 -7.43
C PHE A 83 23.55 11.16 -7.44
N VAL A 84 22.58 11.35 -6.55
CA VAL A 84 21.75 12.52 -6.32
C VAL A 84 22.23 13.20 -5.04
N GLY A 85 22.59 14.49 -5.13
CA GLY A 85 23.16 15.29 -4.04
C GLY A 85 22.17 15.80 -2.98
N TYR A 86 21.02 15.15 -2.79
CA TYR A 86 20.03 15.51 -1.78
C TYR A 86 19.32 14.27 -1.20
N THR A 87 18.60 14.44 -0.10
CA THR A 87 17.79 13.39 0.53
C THR A 87 16.42 13.94 0.90
N VAL A 88 15.37 13.18 0.59
CA VAL A 88 13.99 13.47 1.01
C VAL A 88 13.59 12.47 2.10
N ARG A 89 12.89 12.95 3.11
CA ARG A 89 12.29 12.15 4.18
C ARG A 89 10.82 12.52 4.26
N GLU A 90 9.95 11.55 4.03
CA GLU A 90 8.51 11.75 3.98
C GLU A 90 7.85 11.11 5.19
N PHE A 91 7.05 11.89 5.91
CA PHE A 91 6.36 11.46 7.13
C PHE A 91 4.86 11.68 6.99
N ILE A 92 4.07 10.72 7.46
CA ILE A 92 2.61 10.77 7.49
C ILE A 92 2.18 10.74 8.95
N MET A 93 1.41 11.73 9.37
CA MET A 93 0.92 11.81 10.76
C MET A 93 -0.41 12.54 10.84
N ASN A 94 -1.14 12.26 11.92
CA ASN A 94 -2.35 12.99 12.23
C ASN A 94 -2.03 14.28 12.99
N VAL A 95 -2.54 15.42 12.53
CA VAL A 95 -2.35 16.73 13.18
C VAL A 95 -3.60 17.06 13.99
N ASN A 96 -3.48 17.05 15.31
CA ASN A 96 -4.57 17.38 16.23
C ASN A 96 -4.48 18.85 16.63
N GLY A 97 -5.14 19.74 15.90
CA GLY A 97 -5.23 21.16 16.22
C GLY A 97 -4.96 22.08 15.03
N PRO A 98 -5.02 23.41 15.23
CA PRO A 98 -4.91 24.39 14.16
C PRO A 98 -3.48 24.63 13.67
N ALA A 99 -2.47 24.07 14.35
CA ALA A 99 -1.06 24.32 14.05
C ALA A 99 -0.23 23.03 14.11
N LEU A 100 0.68 22.88 13.17
CA LEU A 100 1.73 21.86 13.16
C LEU A 100 3.06 22.51 13.55
N ASN A 101 3.55 22.20 14.74
CA ASN A 101 4.84 22.69 15.21
C ASN A 101 5.94 21.69 14.87
N VAL A 102 6.82 22.07 13.95
CA VAL A 102 8.03 21.31 13.60
C VAL A 102 9.23 22.00 14.22
N THR A 103 9.98 21.30 15.08
CA THR A 103 11.15 21.85 15.77
C THR A 103 12.41 21.09 15.36
N PHE A 104 13.41 21.84 14.90
CA PHE A 104 14.76 21.37 14.62
C PHE A 104 15.65 21.70 15.83
N ARG A 105 16.28 20.68 16.41
CA ARG A 105 17.12 20.84 17.60
C ARG A 105 18.51 20.30 17.33
N PRO A 106 19.54 21.17 17.23
CA PRO A 106 20.93 20.75 17.21
C PRO A 106 21.28 19.90 18.44
N SER A 107 22.28 19.04 18.28
CA SER A 107 22.76 18.14 19.33
C SER A 107 23.46 18.93 20.43
N VAL A 108 22.93 18.84 21.65
CA VAL A 108 23.56 19.45 22.83
C VAL A 108 24.88 18.76 23.23
N ASN A 109 25.17 17.58 22.68
CA ASN A 109 26.33 16.78 23.05
C ASN A 109 27.61 17.18 22.29
N ILE A 110 27.48 17.98 21.22
CA ILE A 110 28.59 18.33 20.32
C ILE A 110 28.60 19.84 20.16
N SER A 111 29.73 20.46 20.50
CA SER A 111 29.95 21.90 20.29
C SER A 111 29.85 22.23 18.81
N ASP A 112 29.25 23.38 18.50
CA ASP A 112 29.06 23.87 17.13
C ASP A 112 28.16 22.98 16.25
N SER A 113 27.38 22.09 16.86
CA SER A 113 26.37 21.35 16.10
C SER A 113 25.28 22.28 15.60
N TYR A 114 24.81 22.03 14.39
CA TYR A 114 23.75 22.80 13.76
C TYR A 114 22.73 21.87 13.11
N ALA A 115 21.56 22.45 12.82
CA ALA A 115 20.51 21.81 12.05
C ALA A 115 20.33 22.62 10.75
N PHE A 116 20.02 21.94 9.65
CA PHE A 116 19.59 22.61 8.43
C PHE A 116 18.43 21.88 7.79
N VAL A 117 17.72 22.61 6.95
CA VAL A 117 16.68 22.10 6.07
C VAL A 117 16.63 23.02 4.86
N ASN A 118 16.54 22.43 3.66
CA ASN A 118 16.50 23.22 2.42
C ASN A 118 15.06 23.50 2.00
N LYS A 119 14.17 22.51 2.15
CA LYS A 119 12.78 22.60 1.73
C LYS A 119 11.89 21.80 2.68
N ILE A 120 10.71 22.34 3.00
CA ILE A 120 9.65 21.63 3.72
C ILE A 120 8.39 21.69 2.88
N GLU A 121 7.76 20.53 2.67
CA GLU A 121 6.46 20.42 2.02
C GLU A 121 5.46 19.81 3.00
N ILE A 122 4.28 20.43 3.10
CA ILE A 122 3.15 19.95 3.87
C ILE A 122 2.00 19.73 2.89
N ILE A 123 1.65 18.46 2.71
CA ILE A 123 0.59 18.04 1.80
C ILE A 123 -0.49 17.37 2.64
N SER A 124 -1.72 17.89 2.58
CA SER A 124 -2.85 17.22 3.22
C SER A 124 -3.12 15.90 2.51
N VAL A 125 -3.44 14.85 3.28
CA VAL A 125 -3.70 13.52 2.71
C VAL A 125 -5.13 13.09 2.97
N ALA A 126 -5.74 12.42 1.99
CA ALA A 126 -7.10 11.93 2.08
C ALA A 126 -7.31 11.13 3.39
N PRO A 127 -8.43 11.35 4.11
CA PRO A 127 -8.72 10.63 5.34
C PRO A 127 -8.66 9.13 5.12
N ASN A 128 -8.15 8.38 6.09
CA ASN A 128 -8.05 6.93 6.04
C ASN A 128 -7.18 6.38 4.88
N LEU A 129 -6.43 7.23 4.16
CA LEU A 129 -5.57 6.73 3.09
C LEU A 129 -4.46 5.87 3.65
N TYR A 130 -3.71 6.31 4.67
CA TYR A 130 -2.61 5.53 5.25
C TYR A 130 -2.93 5.03 6.66
N ILE A 131 -3.35 5.94 7.55
CA ILE A 131 -3.70 5.65 8.94
C ILE A 131 -5.22 5.41 9.01
N ARG A 132 -5.62 4.21 9.41
CA ARG A 132 -7.03 3.80 9.51
C ARG A 132 -7.32 3.34 10.94
N PRO A 133 -7.81 4.23 11.82
CA PRO A 133 -8.01 3.90 13.23
C PRO A 133 -9.09 2.84 13.45
N ASP A 134 -9.97 2.61 12.49
CA ASP A 134 -11.05 1.63 12.53
C ASP A 134 -10.62 0.21 12.10
N VAL A 135 -9.40 0.05 11.58
CA VAL A 135 -8.92 -1.21 11.00
C VAL A 135 -7.77 -1.81 11.82
N LEU A 136 -7.97 -3.03 12.29
CA LEU A 136 -6.90 -3.85 12.87
C LEU A 136 -6.12 -4.56 11.76
N LEU A 137 -4.81 -4.29 11.67
CA LEU A 137 -3.96 -4.91 10.66
C LEU A 137 -3.39 -6.25 11.14
N PRO A 138 -3.33 -7.28 10.27
CA PRO A 138 -2.64 -8.51 10.60
C PRO A 138 -1.14 -8.26 10.71
N LEU A 139 -0.51 -8.79 11.76
CA LEU A 139 0.94 -8.84 11.86
C LEU A 139 1.44 -10.13 11.20
N VAL A 140 2.26 -10.00 10.16
CA VAL A 140 2.72 -11.15 9.37
C VAL A 140 3.34 -12.23 10.26
N GLY A 141 2.82 -13.44 10.14
CA GLY A 141 3.30 -14.59 10.90
C GLY A 141 2.94 -14.62 12.38
N GLN A 142 2.04 -13.73 12.83
CA GLN A 142 1.47 -13.75 14.17
C GLN A 142 -0.06 -13.79 14.12
N PRO A 143 -0.73 -14.42 15.11
CA PRO A 143 -2.19 -14.39 15.21
C PRO A 143 -2.72 -13.02 15.66
N THR A 144 -1.84 -12.20 16.25
CA THR A 144 -2.17 -10.89 16.79
C THR A 144 -2.41 -9.89 15.68
N LYS A 145 -3.45 -9.06 15.84
CA LYS A 145 -3.66 -7.88 15.00
C LYS A 145 -3.18 -6.64 15.72
N LEU A 146 -2.55 -5.72 14.99
CA LEU A 146 -2.06 -4.46 15.51
C LEU A 146 -3.06 -3.34 15.24
N TYR A 147 -3.29 -2.56 16.28
CA TYR A 147 -3.95 -1.26 16.17
C TYR A 147 -2.89 -0.21 15.85
N TYR A 148 -3.11 0.56 14.79
CA TYR A 148 -2.27 1.69 14.42
C TYR A 148 -3.21 2.88 14.18
N GLY A 149 -3.35 3.71 15.20
CA GLY A 149 -4.38 4.74 15.25
C GLY A 149 -3.83 6.14 15.07
N ASN A 150 -4.60 7.11 15.56
CA ASN A 150 -4.30 8.55 15.43
C ASN A 150 -3.02 9.01 16.14
N TYR A 151 -2.41 8.14 16.97
CA TYR A 151 -1.15 8.38 17.68
C TYR A 151 0.06 7.70 17.01
N THR A 152 -0.10 7.24 15.78
CA THR A 152 0.98 6.64 14.98
C THR A 152 1.42 7.63 13.91
N ALA A 153 2.73 7.83 13.79
CA ALA A 153 3.34 8.47 12.63
C ALA A 153 4.02 7.39 11.79
N LEU A 154 4.00 7.55 10.47
CA LEU A 154 4.66 6.67 9.51
C LEU A 154 5.78 7.44 8.80
N GLU A 155 6.87 6.75 8.50
CA GLU A 155 7.90 7.21 7.58
C GLU A 155 7.81 6.37 6.30
N THR A 156 7.77 7.02 5.14
CA THR A 156 7.77 6.31 3.86
C THR A 156 9.19 5.85 3.56
N MET A 157 9.43 4.54 3.69
CA MET A 157 10.75 3.94 3.41
C MET A 157 10.96 3.69 1.92
N HIS A 158 9.93 3.14 1.25
CA HIS A 158 9.95 2.79 -0.17
C HIS A 158 8.57 2.99 -0.79
N ARG A 159 8.55 3.51 -2.02
CA ARG A 159 7.37 3.61 -2.89
C ARG A 159 7.80 3.24 -4.30
N VAL A 160 7.30 2.11 -4.81
CA VAL A 160 7.84 1.49 -6.03
C VAL A 160 6.74 1.15 -7.01
N ASN A 161 6.93 1.52 -8.28
CA ASN A 161 6.10 1.14 -9.41
C ASN A 161 6.61 -0.19 -10.00
N ILE A 162 5.97 -1.29 -9.65
CA ILE A 162 6.44 -2.64 -10.02
C ILE A 162 6.22 -2.90 -11.51
N GLY A 163 7.29 -3.25 -12.21
CA GLY A 163 7.30 -3.48 -13.66
C GLY A 163 7.16 -2.21 -14.52
N GLY A 164 6.92 -1.04 -13.93
CA GLY A 164 6.78 0.22 -14.64
C GLY A 164 7.99 1.16 -14.50
N PRO A 165 7.99 2.28 -15.22
CA PRO A 165 9.02 3.31 -15.07
C PRO A 165 8.85 4.08 -13.74
N SER A 166 9.88 4.84 -13.38
CA SER A 166 9.80 5.83 -12.31
C SER A 166 8.77 6.90 -12.67
N ILE A 167 8.02 7.36 -11.67
CA ILE A 167 7.01 8.43 -11.78
C ILE A 167 7.50 9.58 -10.91
N SER A 168 7.63 10.77 -11.48
CA SER A 168 8.07 11.95 -10.74
C SER A 168 6.93 12.54 -9.89
N ALA A 169 7.27 13.36 -8.90
CA ALA A 169 6.27 14.01 -8.05
C ALA A 169 5.40 15.03 -8.82
N ASP A 170 5.91 15.55 -9.94
CA ASP A 170 5.21 16.55 -10.77
C ASP A 170 4.33 15.92 -11.86
N GLU A 171 4.38 14.59 -12.01
CA GLU A 171 3.54 13.82 -12.93
C GLU A 171 2.21 13.40 -12.26
N ASP A 172 1.21 12.98 -13.04
CA ASP A 172 -0.21 12.68 -12.74
C ASP A 172 -0.50 11.77 -11.51
N ASP A 173 0.00 12.07 -10.32
CA ASP A 173 -0.31 11.42 -9.03
C ASP A 173 -1.53 12.03 -8.34
N THR A 174 -2.47 12.57 -9.13
CA THR A 174 -3.72 13.16 -8.63
C THR A 174 -3.44 14.19 -7.52
N ASP A 175 -2.51 15.11 -7.79
CA ASP A 175 -2.06 16.17 -6.88
C ASP A 175 -1.44 15.69 -5.55
N MET A 176 -1.19 14.40 -5.35
CA MET A 176 -0.58 13.89 -4.11
C MET A 176 0.95 14.07 -4.06
N PHE A 177 1.57 14.48 -5.18
CA PHE A 177 3.01 14.76 -5.36
C PHE A 177 3.95 13.65 -4.87
N ARG A 178 3.56 12.37 -4.97
CA ARG A 178 4.40 11.26 -4.51
C ARG A 178 5.26 10.73 -5.67
N PRO A 179 6.59 10.73 -5.52
CA PRO A 179 7.43 10.04 -6.49
C PRO A 179 7.34 8.52 -6.30
N TRP A 180 7.30 7.77 -7.40
CA TRP A 180 7.37 6.31 -7.41
C TRP A 180 8.68 5.90 -8.09
N ALA A 181 9.55 5.20 -7.36
CA ALA A 181 10.75 4.63 -7.96
C ALA A 181 10.39 3.45 -8.87
N ASP A 182 11.19 3.20 -9.91
CA ASP A 182 11.11 1.92 -10.60
C ASP A 182 11.69 0.78 -9.74
N GLU A 183 11.59 -0.44 -10.24
CA GLU A 183 12.01 -1.66 -9.53
C GLU A 183 13.53 -1.88 -9.51
N THR A 184 14.33 -1.01 -10.14
CA THR A 184 15.77 -1.23 -10.30
C THR A 184 16.47 -1.35 -8.94
N GLY A 185 17.20 -2.45 -8.75
CA GLY A 185 17.94 -2.73 -7.51
C GLY A 185 17.13 -3.38 -6.38
N TYR A 186 15.81 -3.53 -6.53
CA TYR A 186 14.97 -4.23 -5.55
C TYR A 186 14.75 -5.71 -5.89
N LEU A 187 14.68 -6.07 -7.17
CA LEU A 187 14.45 -7.45 -7.61
C LEU A 187 15.71 -8.32 -7.40
N ILE A 188 15.60 -9.35 -6.55
CA ILE A 188 16.69 -10.30 -6.28
C ILE A 188 16.50 -11.63 -7.01
N SER A 189 15.25 -12.07 -7.19
CA SER A 189 14.95 -13.31 -7.90
C SER A 189 13.74 -13.09 -8.81
N GLY A 190 13.97 -13.16 -10.12
CA GLY A 190 12.94 -12.90 -11.13
C GLY A 190 13.34 -13.21 -12.57
N ASP A 191 14.33 -14.08 -12.80
CA ASP A 191 14.88 -14.35 -14.14
C ASP A 191 13.85 -14.91 -15.14
N LEU A 192 12.77 -15.51 -14.64
CA LEU A 192 11.64 -16.03 -15.42
C LEU A 192 10.41 -15.12 -15.35
N SER A 193 10.59 -13.88 -14.92
CA SER A 193 9.54 -12.88 -14.85
C SER A 193 9.53 -11.99 -16.08
N THR A 194 8.38 -11.37 -16.35
CA THR A 194 8.22 -10.37 -17.39
C THR A 194 7.31 -9.26 -16.88
N THR A 195 7.46 -8.07 -17.48
CA THR A 195 6.50 -6.99 -17.29
C THR A 195 5.32 -7.20 -18.24
N VAL A 196 4.12 -7.03 -17.71
CA VAL A 196 2.89 -6.97 -18.49
C VAL A 196 2.25 -5.59 -18.35
N HIS A 197 1.62 -5.16 -19.44
CA HIS A 197 0.99 -3.86 -19.54
C HIS A 197 -0.52 -4.02 -19.70
N ALA A 198 -1.29 -3.17 -19.02
CA ALA A 198 -2.73 -3.08 -19.20
C ALA A 198 -3.06 -2.64 -20.63
N ARG A 199 -3.94 -3.41 -21.30
CA ARG A 199 -4.46 -3.07 -22.64
C ARG A 199 -5.78 -2.30 -22.60
N THR A 200 -6.41 -2.26 -21.44
CA THR A 200 -7.69 -1.60 -21.18
C THR A 200 -7.48 -0.40 -20.27
N ASP A 201 -8.40 0.55 -20.35
CA ASP A 201 -8.41 1.68 -19.42
C ASP A 201 -8.55 1.21 -17.97
N ILE A 202 -7.71 1.77 -17.10
CA ILE A 202 -7.80 1.57 -15.66
C ILE A 202 -9.03 2.33 -15.18
N LYS A 203 -9.97 1.61 -14.57
CA LYS A 203 -11.18 2.19 -14.00
C LYS A 203 -11.08 2.19 -12.48
N TYR A 204 -11.10 3.38 -11.92
CA TYR A 204 -11.18 3.59 -10.47
C TYR A 204 -12.62 3.42 -9.98
N SER A 205 -12.77 3.14 -8.70
CA SER A 205 -14.07 2.98 -8.04
C SER A 205 -14.13 3.82 -6.77
N SER A 206 -15.31 3.93 -6.17
CA SER A 206 -15.44 4.64 -4.88
C SER A 206 -14.67 3.95 -3.75
N SER A 207 -14.44 2.62 -3.84
CA SER A 207 -13.60 1.86 -2.91
C SER A 207 -12.11 1.93 -3.23
N VAL A 208 -11.74 2.25 -4.47
CA VAL A 208 -10.36 2.47 -4.92
C VAL A 208 -10.27 3.76 -5.75
N PRO A 209 -10.24 4.95 -5.12
CA PRO A 209 -10.16 6.22 -5.82
C PRO A 209 -8.79 6.48 -6.48
N ALA A 210 -8.74 7.40 -7.43
CA ALA A 210 -7.53 7.71 -8.21
C ALA A 210 -6.34 8.18 -7.36
N TYR A 211 -6.59 8.95 -6.29
CA TYR A 211 -5.56 9.44 -5.38
C TYR A 211 -4.86 8.34 -4.56
N ILE A 212 -5.34 7.09 -4.57
CA ILE A 212 -4.65 5.98 -3.90
C ILE A 212 -3.28 5.71 -4.53
N ALA A 213 -3.23 5.69 -5.86
CA ALA A 213 -2.02 5.52 -6.67
C ALA A 213 -2.32 5.89 -8.14
N PRO A 214 -1.32 6.44 -8.86
CA PRO A 214 -1.51 6.90 -10.22
C PRO A 214 -1.82 5.74 -11.16
N ARG A 215 -2.39 6.06 -12.31
CA ARG A 215 -2.82 5.06 -13.31
C ARG A 215 -1.66 4.16 -13.71
N GLU A 216 -0.48 4.73 -13.82
CA GLU A 216 0.76 4.12 -14.25
C GLU A 216 1.18 2.97 -13.32
N VAL A 217 0.84 3.06 -12.02
CA VAL A 217 1.08 1.97 -11.04
C VAL A 217 0.20 0.76 -11.30
N TYR A 218 -1.03 0.97 -11.77
CA TYR A 218 -1.96 -0.12 -12.10
C TYR A 218 -1.86 -0.56 -13.56
N ALA A 219 -1.21 0.24 -14.41
CA ALA A 219 -1.00 -0.05 -15.82
C ALA A 219 0.11 -1.07 -16.07
N THR A 220 0.97 -1.33 -15.09
CA THR A 220 2.07 -2.28 -15.18
C THR A 220 2.05 -3.29 -14.05
N ALA A 221 2.52 -4.51 -14.32
CA ALA A 221 2.79 -5.50 -13.29
C ALA A 221 3.93 -6.42 -13.73
N ARG A 222 4.67 -6.97 -12.77
CA ARG A 222 5.61 -8.06 -13.01
C ARG A 222 4.95 -9.40 -12.72
N VAL A 223 5.07 -10.34 -13.64
CA VAL A 223 4.47 -11.68 -13.55
C VAL A 223 5.47 -12.75 -13.93
N MET A 224 5.32 -13.94 -13.33
CA MET A 224 6.11 -15.11 -13.72
C MET A 224 5.58 -15.70 -15.03
N GLN A 225 6.48 -16.02 -15.96
CA GLN A 225 6.12 -16.69 -17.22
C GLN A 225 6.11 -18.22 -17.10
N CYS A 226 6.63 -18.78 -16.00
CA CYS A 226 6.70 -20.23 -15.80
C CYS A 226 5.48 -20.77 -15.05
N LYS A 227 5.05 -21.99 -15.41
CA LYS A 227 4.02 -22.74 -14.67
C LYS A 227 4.56 -23.39 -13.40
N SER A 228 5.88 -23.45 -13.24
CA SER A 228 6.54 -24.01 -12.06
C SER A 228 6.46 -23.03 -10.89
N PRO A 229 6.33 -23.51 -9.64
CA PRO A 229 6.26 -22.66 -8.45
C PRO A 229 7.65 -22.06 -8.17
N VAL A 230 7.95 -20.93 -8.78
CA VAL A 230 9.15 -20.14 -8.54
C VAL A 230 8.72 -18.80 -7.95
N ASN A 231 9.42 -18.36 -6.91
CA ASN A 231 9.10 -17.13 -6.22
C ASN A 231 9.67 -15.93 -6.96
N LEU A 232 8.83 -14.93 -7.21
CA LEU A 232 9.29 -13.58 -7.54
C LEU A 232 9.66 -12.86 -6.23
N THR A 233 10.94 -12.51 -6.07
CA THR A 233 11.45 -11.99 -4.78
C THR A 233 12.10 -10.63 -4.96
N SER A 234 11.54 -9.64 -4.26
CA SER A 234 12.13 -8.30 -4.09
C SER A 234 12.63 -8.12 -2.65
N SER A 235 13.67 -7.32 -2.47
CA SER A 235 14.24 -7.00 -1.16
C SER A 235 14.28 -5.51 -0.94
N PHE A 236 13.77 -5.09 0.21
CA PHE A 236 13.68 -3.71 0.64
C PHE A 236 14.46 -3.56 1.94
N PRO A 237 15.62 -2.87 1.95
CA PRO A 237 16.41 -2.70 3.15
C PRO A 237 15.71 -1.75 4.13
N LEU A 238 15.55 -2.19 5.38
CA LEU A 238 14.81 -1.48 6.42
C LEU A 238 15.63 -1.40 7.71
N ASP A 239 15.27 -0.46 8.58
CA ASP A 239 15.90 -0.30 9.88
C ASP A 239 15.39 -1.34 10.90
N PRO A 240 16.25 -1.84 11.79
CA PRO A 240 15.80 -2.74 12.85
C PRO A 240 15.02 -1.99 13.94
N GLY A 241 14.11 -2.69 14.63
CA GLY A 241 13.41 -2.17 15.82
C GLY A 241 12.06 -1.51 15.56
N PHE A 242 11.57 -1.52 14.33
CA PHE A 242 10.28 -0.93 13.95
C PHE A 242 9.31 -1.97 13.38
N CYS A 243 8.02 -1.64 13.44
CA CYS A 243 6.99 -2.33 12.65
C CYS A 243 6.78 -1.60 11.33
N TYR A 244 6.64 -2.37 10.25
CA TYR A 244 6.50 -1.83 8.90
C TYR A 244 5.12 -2.09 8.33
N LEU A 245 4.48 -1.04 7.82
CA LEU A 245 3.26 -1.15 7.05
C LEU A 245 3.61 -1.43 5.59
N VAL A 246 3.19 -2.58 5.08
CA VAL A 246 3.36 -2.95 3.67
C VAL A 246 2.03 -2.80 2.95
N ARG A 247 1.96 -1.90 1.98
CA ARG A 247 0.81 -1.74 1.08
C ARG A 247 1.14 -2.34 -0.28
N LEU A 248 0.31 -3.28 -0.72
CA LEU A 248 0.44 -3.92 -2.03
C LEU A 248 -0.69 -3.42 -2.93
N HIS A 249 -0.31 -2.90 -4.10
CA HIS A 249 -1.25 -2.45 -5.13
C HIS A 249 -1.43 -3.59 -6.14
N PHE A 250 -2.68 -3.99 -6.39
CA PHE A 250 -3.01 -5.06 -7.34
C PHE A 250 -4.03 -4.55 -8.35
N PHE A 251 -3.80 -4.84 -9.61
CA PHE A 251 -4.78 -4.68 -10.68
C PHE A 251 -4.74 -5.90 -11.60
N LYS A 252 -5.92 -6.38 -12.02
CA LYS A 252 -6.00 -7.56 -12.88
C LYS A 252 -5.71 -7.18 -14.33
N ILE A 253 -4.48 -7.40 -14.76
CA ILE A 253 -4.09 -7.27 -16.16
C ILE A 253 -4.43 -8.59 -16.88
N THR A 254 -5.51 -8.57 -17.68
CA THR A 254 -5.90 -9.73 -18.51
C THR A 254 -5.04 -9.80 -19.77
N SER A 255 -4.24 -10.85 -19.89
CA SER A 255 -3.58 -11.24 -21.14
C SER A 255 -3.99 -12.67 -21.48
N SER A 256 -4.32 -12.93 -22.75
CA SER A 256 -4.68 -14.26 -23.26
C SER A 256 -3.58 -15.31 -23.03
N ASP A 257 -2.34 -14.85 -22.88
CA ASP A 257 -1.15 -15.69 -22.87
C ASP A 257 -0.70 -16.05 -21.45
N LEU A 258 -1.36 -15.49 -20.42
CA LEU A 258 -1.02 -15.77 -19.02
C LEU A 258 -1.91 -16.88 -18.46
N PRO A 259 -1.34 -17.90 -17.81
CA PRO A 259 -2.13 -18.90 -17.10
C PRO A 259 -2.89 -18.25 -15.94
N PRO A 260 -4.02 -18.81 -15.49
CA PRO A 260 -4.65 -18.38 -14.25
C PRO A 260 -3.66 -18.57 -13.09
N TYR A 261 -3.36 -17.49 -12.39
CA TYR A 261 -2.42 -17.48 -11.27
C TYR A 261 -3.15 -17.24 -9.95
N VAL A 262 -2.71 -17.95 -8.92
CA VAL A 262 -2.99 -17.60 -7.53
C VAL A 262 -1.71 -17.08 -6.92
N ILE A 263 -1.79 -15.88 -6.35
CA ILE A 263 -0.66 -15.23 -5.72
C ILE A 263 -0.72 -15.53 -4.23
N GLN A 264 0.30 -16.22 -3.75
CA GLN A 264 0.62 -16.29 -2.34
C GLN A 264 1.67 -15.22 -2.05
N VAL A 265 1.40 -14.36 -1.08
CA VAL A 265 2.34 -13.31 -0.69
C VAL A 265 3.09 -13.75 0.54
N TYR A 266 4.42 -13.70 0.47
CA TYR A 266 5.32 -13.92 1.58
C TYR A 266 6.08 -12.65 1.91
N ILE A 267 6.15 -12.29 3.19
CA ILE A 267 6.95 -11.18 3.72
C ILE A 267 7.90 -11.77 4.77
N ASN A 268 9.21 -11.55 4.61
CA ASN A 268 10.26 -12.17 5.45
C ASN A 268 10.07 -13.69 5.62
N SER A 269 9.84 -14.39 4.51
CA SER A 269 9.61 -15.85 4.45
C SER A 269 8.40 -16.36 5.24
N ARG A 270 7.48 -15.48 5.63
CA ARG A 270 6.22 -15.82 6.29
C ARG A 270 5.05 -15.44 5.42
N MET A 271 4.03 -16.27 5.36
CA MET A 271 2.84 -16.01 4.56
C MET A 271 2.09 -14.81 5.14
N ALA A 272 1.79 -13.83 4.28
CA ALA A 272 1.11 -12.59 4.62
C ALA A 272 -0.31 -12.52 4.06
N GLU A 273 -0.54 -13.09 2.87
CA GLU A 273 -1.85 -13.11 2.22
C GLU A 273 -2.04 -14.42 1.44
N GLU A 274 -3.17 -15.08 1.67
CA GLU A 274 -3.63 -16.26 0.92
C GLU A 274 -4.89 -15.87 0.15
N ARG A 275 -4.74 -15.36 -1.09
CA ARG A 275 -5.90 -15.25 -1.99
C ARG A 275 -6.19 -16.61 -2.62
N ALA A 276 -6.72 -17.53 -1.82
CA ALA A 276 -7.13 -18.86 -2.26
C ALA A 276 -8.41 -18.79 -3.11
N TYR A 277 -8.32 -18.29 -4.33
CA TYR A 277 -9.37 -18.52 -5.33
C TYR A 277 -8.73 -18.96 -6.65
N ASN A 278 -8.14 -20.16 -6.63
CA ASN A 278 -7.75 -20.82 -7.86
C ASN A 278 -8.98 -21.44 -8.51
N PHE A 279 -9.69 -20.67 -9.32
CA PHE A 279 -10.77 -21.15 -10.18
C PHE A 279 -10.25 -21.94 -11.41
N SER A 280 -9.09 -22.61 -11.26
CA SER A 280 -8.51 -23.52 -12.24
C SER A 280 -9.35 -24.80 -12.36
N ASP A 281 -9.43 -25.34 -13.57
CA ASP A 281 -10.12 -26.61 -13.82
C ASP A 281 -9.45 -27.80 -13.09
N VAL A 282 -8.19 -27.68 -12.65
CA VAL A 282 -7.51 -28.71 -11.84
C VAL A 282 -8.14 -28.86 -10.45
N ASN A 283 -8.67 -27.77 -9.90
CA ASN A 283 -9.35 -27.77 -8.61
C ASN A 283 -10.88 -27.89 -8.76
N LEU A 284 -11.38 -28.14 -9.96
CA LEU A 284 -12.81 -28.23 -10.21
C LEU A 284 -13.39 -29.52 -9.61
N LEU A 285 -14.31 -29.35 -8.67
CA LEU A 285 -15.07 -30.45 -8.05
C LEU A 285 -16.35 -30.75 -8.83
N GLY A 286 -16.95 -29.75 -9.50
CA GLY A 286 -18.17 -29.96 -10.26
C GLY A 286 -18.67 -28.73 -11.00
N LYS A 287 -19.59 -28.95 -11.95
CA LYS A 287 -20.30 -27.90 -12.69
C LYS A 287 -21.81 -28.13 -12.59
N GLY A 288 -22.59 -27.06 -12.44
CA GLY A 288 -24.04 -27.10 -12.40
C GLY A 288 -24.68 -25.80 -12.89
N GLY A 289 -26.00 -25.69 -12.80
CA GLY A 289 -26.76 -24.52 -13.31
C GLY A 289 -26.37 -23.19 -12.64
N PHE A 290 -25.96 -23.25 -11.36
CA PHE A 290 -25.46 -22.09 -10.64
C PHE A 290 -24.07 -21.62 -11.12
N GLY A 291 -23.21 -22.55 -11.53
CA GLY A 291 -21.82 -22.28 -11.87
C GLY A 291 -20.88 -23.44 -11.55
N LYS A 292 -19.65 -23.10 -11.17
CA LYS A 292 -18.56 -24.07 -10.94
C LYS A 292 -18.23 -24.18 -9.45
N VAL A 293 -17.91 -25.38 -8.98
CA VAL A 293 -17.46 -25.65 -7.61
C VAL A 293 -16.00 -26.06 -7.63
N TYR A 294 -15.20 -25.44 -6.77
CA TYR A 294 -13.76 -25.64 -6.71
C TYR A 294 -13.31 -26.07 -5.32
N LYS A 295 -12.26 -26.87 -5.24
CA LYS A 295 -11.55 -27.16 -3.99
C LYS A 295 -10.63 -25.98 -3.64
N GLY A 296 -10.64 -25.59 -2.38
CA GLY A 296 -9.74 -24.56 -1.85
C GLY A 296 -9.31 -24.85 -0.41
N SER A 297 -8.58 -23.90 0.15
CA SER A 297 -8.14 -23.89 1.55
C SER A 297 -8.40 -22.52 2.18
N ILE A 298 -8.68 -22.50 3.47
CA ILE A 298 -8.70 -21.32 4.33
C ILE A 298 -7.88 -21.59 5.60
N ASP A 299 -7.70 -20.57 6.44
CA ASP A 299 -6.94 -20.63 7.70
C ASP A 299 -5.48 -21.11 7.51
N GLY A 300 -4.83 -20.66 6.44
CA GLY A 300 -3.45 -21.01 6.15
C GLY A 300 -3.25 -22.48 5.75
N GLY A 301 -4.22 -23.06 5.06
CA GLY A 301 -4.19 -24.46 4.62
C GLY A 301 -4.79 -25.46 5.61
N ALA A 302 -5.14 -25.03 6.83
CA ALA A 302 -5.65 -25.92 7.87
C ALA A 302 -7.05 -26.45 7.54
N THR A 303 -7.88 -25.64 6.90
CA THR A 303 -9.29 -25.96 6.64
C THR A 303 -9.52 -26.10 5.14
N ALA A 304 -9.82 -27.32 4.68
CA ALA A 304 -10.21 -27.57 3.29
C ALA A 304 -11.66 -27.10 3.05
N VAL A 305 -11.88 -26.39 1.94
CA VAL A 305 -13.18 -25.80 1.60
C VAL A 305 -13.64 -26.15 0.18
N ALA A 306 -14.95 -26.10 -0.03
CA ALA A 306 -15.57 -26.11 -1.35
C ALA A 306 -16.10 -24.71 -1.68
N ILE A 307 -15.63 -24.13 -2.78
CA ILE A 307 -15.92 -22.77 -3.21
C ILE A 307 -16.82 -22.83 -4.45
N LYS A 308 -18.08 -22.47 -4.28
CA LYS A 308 -19.09 -22.44 -5.35
C LYS A 308 -19.16 -21.02 -5.91
N ARG A 309 -18.71 -20.85 -7.15
CA ARG A 309 -18.70 -19.57 -7.87
C ARG A 309 -19.85 -19.53 -8.87
N GLY A 310 -20.70 -18.52 -8.73
CA GLY A 310 -21.84 -18.25 -9.60
C GLY A 310 -21.41 -17.77 -10.99
N SER A 311 -22.18 -18.14 -12.02
CA SER A 311 -22.00 -17.56 -13.35
C SER A 311 -22.61 -16.15 -13.39
N PRO A 312 -21.87 -15.11 -13.78
CA PRO A 312 -22.36 -13.72 -13.78
C PRO A 312 -23.47 -13.46 -14.83
N THR A 313 -23.73 -14.40 -15.74
CA THR A 313 -24.69 -14.27 -16.84
C THR A 313 -26.09 -14.82 -16.54
N SER A 314 -26.33 -15.40 -15.36
CA SER A 314 -27.57 -16.11 -15.05
C SER A 314 -28.40 -15.40 -13.97
N ASN A 315 -29.57 -14.86 -14.35
CA ASN A 315 -30.56 -14.34 -13.39
C ASN A 315 -31.06 -15.43 -12.42
N GLN A 316 -31.00 -16.70 -12.83
CA GLN A 316 -31.29 -17.84 -11.96
C GLN A 316 -30.24 -17.99 -10.86
N GLY A 317 -28.96 -17.72 -11.15
CA GLY A 317 -27.86 -17.77 -10.19
C GLY A 317 -28.04 -16.80 -9.02
N LEU A 318 -28.50 -15.57 -9.27
CA LEU A 318 -28.72 -14.60 -8.19
C LEU A 318 -29.79 -15.05 -7.19
N ARG A 319 -30.91 -15.58 -7.68
CA ARG A 319 -32.00 -16.06 -6.84
C ARG A 319 -31.59 -17.29 -6.03
N GLU A 320 -30.88 -18.23 -6.65
CA GLU A 320 -30.33 -19.41 -5.97
C GLU A 320 -29.35 -19.00 -4.88
N PHE A 321 -28.46 -18.04 -5.14
CA PHE A 321 -27.48 -17.53 -4.18
C PHE A 321 -28.12 -16.93 -2.94
N GLN A 322 -29.08 -16.02 -3.14
CA GLN A 322 -29.82 -15.38 -2.04
C GLN A 322 -30.61 -16.41 -1.22
N THR A 323 -31.21 -17.38 -1.90
CA THR A 323 -31.94 -18.48 -1.24
C THR A 323 -31.01 -19.31 -0.37
N GLU A 324 -29.85 -19.70 -0.90
CA GLU A 324 -28.86 -20.54 -0.23
C GLU A 324 -28.26 -19.84 1.00
N ILE A 325 -27.93 -18.55 0.90
CA ILE A 325 -27.53 -17.73 2.06
C ILE A 325 -28.66 -17.67 3.09
N THR A 326 -29.88 -17.35 2.66
CA THR A 326 -31.01 -17.15 3.59
C THR A 326 -31.35 -18.43 4.36
N MET A 327 -31.29 -19.60 3.70
CA MET A 327 -31.55 -20.88 4.34
C MET A 327 -30.38 -21.37 5.19
N LEU A 328 -29.16 -21.40 4.64
CA LEU A 328 -28.01 -22.01 5.32
C LEU A 328 -27.38 -21.13 6.39
N SER A 329 -27.63 -19.80 6.38
CA SER A 329 -27.30 -18.95 7.53
C SER A 329 -28.14 -19.25 8.77
N LYS A 330 -29.35 -19.82 8.59
CA LYS A 330 -30.30 -20.09 9.69
C LYS A 330 -30.40 -21.56 10.06
N LEU A 331 -29.93 -22.47 9.20
CA LEU A 331 -30.05 -23.91 9.39
C LEU A 331 -28.68 -24.53 9.63
N ARG A 332 -28.45 -25.00 10.85
CA ARG A 332 -27.28 -25.81 11.23
C ARG A 332 -27.76 -27.21 11.60
N HIS A 333 -27.35 -28.21 10.82
CA HIS A 333 -27.73 -29.61 11.05
C HIS A 333 -26.58 -30.55 10.66
N ARG A 334 -26.41 -31.65 11.41
CA ARG A 334 -25.33 -32.63 11.20
C ARG A 334 -25.31 -33.32 9.82
N HIS A 335 -26.38 -33.19 9.05
CA HIS A 335 -26.54 -33.78 7.72
C HIS A 335 -26.69 -32.71 6.60
N LEU A 336 -26.44 -31.45 6.93
CA LEU A 336 -26.36 -30.36 5.96
C LEU A 336 -24.93 -29.83 5.93
N VAL A 337 -24.42 -29.52 4.74
CA VAL A 337 -23.09 -28.92 4.62
C VAL A 337 -23.10 -27.51 5.22
N SER A 338 -22.10 -27.20 6.05
CA SER A 338 -22.03 -25.89 6.70
C SER A 338 -21.60 -24.83 5.69
N LEU A 339 -22.38 -23.75 5.61
CA LEU A 339 -21.93 -22.53 4.97
C LEU A 339 -20.95 -21.82 5.92
N ILE A 340 -19.71 -21.66 5.48
CA ILE A 340 -18.64 -20.96 6.22
C ILE A 340 -18.76 -19.46 5.97
N GLY A 341 -19.01 -19.06 4.72
CA GLY A 341 -19.10 -17.66 4.34
C GLY A 341 -19.59 -17.47 2.90
N TYR A 342 -19.81 -16.21 2.53
CA TYR A 342 -20.21 -15.82 1.19
C TYR A 342 -19.57 -14.48 0.80
N CYS A 343 -19.46 -14.24 -0.51
CA CYS A 343 -19.05 -12.96 -1.10
C CYS A 343 -20.01 -12.59 -2.23
N MET A 344 -20.43 -11.33 -2.25
CA MET A 344 -21.24 -10.72 -3.31
C MET A 344 -20.61 -9.36 -3.61
N ASP A 345 -19.80 -9.30 -4.67
CA ASP A 345 -19.06 -8.09 -5.07
C ASP A 345 -18.92 -8.05 -6.59
N ASP A 346 -19.17 -6.90 -7.24
CA ASP A 346 -19.03 -6.68 -8.70
C ASP A 346 -19.48 -7.85 -9.61
N ASN A 347 -20.72 -8.35 -9.42
CA ASN A 347 -21.31 -9.51 -10.11
C ASN A 347 -20.64 -10.88 -9.85
N GLU A 348 -19.67 -10.97 -8.94
CA GLU A 348 -19.14 -12.21 -8.41
C GLU A 348 -19.98 -12.69 -7.23
N MET A 349 -20.47 -13.92 -7.34
CA MET A 349 -21.25 -14.59 -6.30
C MET A 349 -20.48 -15.82 -5.85
N ILE A 350 -19.97 -15.82 -4.63
CA ILE A 350 -19.16 -16.92 -4.10
C ILE A 350 -19.78 -17.43 -2.79
N LEU A 351 -19.98 -18.74 -2.69
CA LEU A 351 -20.35 -19.44 -1.46
C LEU A 351 -19.20 -20.36 -1.05
N VAL A 352 -18.85 -20.35 0.23
CA VAL A 352 -17.76 -21.14 0.79
C VAL A 352 -18.34 -22.14 1.79
N TYR A 353 -18.07 -23.42 1.55
CA TYR A 353 -18.55 -24.54 2.36
C TYR A 353 -17.41 -25.35 2.94
N ASP A 354 -17.73 -26.13 3.98
CA ASP A 354 -16.87 -27.24 4.39
C ASP A 354 -16.64 -28.20 3.22
N TYR A 355 -15.39 -28.62 3.02
CA TYR A 355 -15.08 -29.63 2.01
C TYR A 355 -15.47 -31.03 2.49
N LEU A 356 -16.36 -31.68 1.75
CA LEU A 356 -16.76 -33.08 1.97
C LEU A 356 -15.84 -34.01 1.17
N HIS A 357 -14.97 -34.74 1.88
CA HIS A 357 -13.94 -35.60 1.31
C HIS A 357 -14.47 -36.88 0.65
N HIS A 358 -15.71 -37.27 0.94
CA HIS A 358 -16.35 -38.47 0.39
C HIS A 358 -17.20 -38.20 -0.86
N GLY A 359 -17.00 -37.08 -1.54
CA GLY A 359 -17.72 -36.81 -2.79
C GLY A 359 -19.24 -36.70 -2.59
N THR A 360 -20.01 -36.93 -3.66
CA THR A 360 -21.48 -36.80 -3.60
C THR A 360 -22.13 -38.12 -3.22
N LEU A 361 -23.34 -38.05 -2.63
CA LEU A 361 -24.13 -39.23 -2.34
C LEU A 361 -24.41 -40.08 -3.59
N ARG A 362 -24.54 -39.44 -4.76
CA ARG A 362 -24.76 -40.11 -6.04
C ARG A 362 -23.61 -41.05 -6.41
N ASP A 363 -22.39 -40.76 -5.97
CA ASP A 363 -21.23 -41.60 -6.27
C ASP A 363 -21.18 -42.87 -5.40
N HIS A 364 -22.08 -42.97 -4.41
CA HIS A 364 -22.14 -44.04 -3.40
C HIS A 364 -23.48 -44.80 -3.41
N LEU A 365 -24.33 -44.51 -4.41
CA LEU A 365 -25.60 -45.19 -4.69
C LEU A 365 -25.49 -45.87 -6.06
#